data_AF-A0A8K0RLZ7-F1
#
_entry.id   AF-A0A8K0RLZ7-F1
#
_cell.length_a   1.000
_cell.length_b   1.000
_cell.length_c   1.000
_cell.angle_alpha   90.00
_cell.angle_beta   90.00
_cell.angle_gamma   90.00
#
_symmetry.space_group_name_H-M   'P 1'
#
loop_
_entity.id
_entity.type
_entity.pdbx_description
1 polymer ?
#
loop_
_entity_poly.entity_id
_entity_poly.type
_entity_poly.pdbx_seq_one_letter_code
_entity_poly.pdbx_strand_id
1 'polypeptide(L)'
;EHLDWQKADLDPKVICEVGSKSRVVETSRMVGKEDESSRLRSSLAEVTLKWSGKNVALRGWSEVEGLPQLPALKAITLNIPAMSDQQDPPDWIRRNLDQFKARLNQNMAPSGKSNSSSPRGIKVVENWSDKTPGASVLLNGLASSAGMPNLEQEHEWISDMERFAEPMSRLWESILTKSGEKLDSLEKEAKALSNMDTQTLASLQKLRKDAVVALIDDGVNTFDPTFSKRFMEGKTFDYRDDGVGQYYISETGHGTDMARMILKVCPMASIYSIKLKVQKTANSGESTVEAFSAASAIEAALEKKANIISMSWTLPKPDAKTIERERLDAVLSRACQETVLMFCSSPDRKSQNETQHYTSYFNRKKIFLIGAADDSGTLYNHSGTQNDFIFPGINISVSGDHNRNNTTSLTRELTGSSIATALAAGLAAMMTYCFKASALAAVMPRIEQGKILAASSTELIKPEDVNAVAHRDGIEMVFKRIGTIESYSTPFIPVWNRFRYATQVLGDEKKTDDQKSTYLMNLCRN
;
A
#
# COMPACT_ATOMS: atom_id res chain seq x y z
N GLU A 1 15.61 31.50 -4.37
CA GLU A 1 14.80 30.36 -3.89
C GLU A 1 15.57 29.08 -4.15
N HIS A 2 15.51 28.15 -3.20
CA HIS A 2 16.11 26.82 -3.27
C HIS A 2 14.97 25.80 -3.24
N LEU A 3 15.03 24.79 -4.10
CA LEU A 3 14.00 23.77 -4.22
C LEU A 3 14.64 22.39 -4.14
N ASP A 4 14.29 21.62 -3.12
CA ASP A 4 14.86 20.30 -2.86
C ASP A 4 13.83 19.19 -3.11
N TRP A 5 14.06 18.40 -4.15
CA TRP A 5 13.14 17.36 -4.59
C TRP A 5 13.58 15.96 -4.14
N GLN A 6 12.69 15.27 -3.43
CA GLN A 6 12.95 13.93 -2.88
C GLN A 6 12.73 12.78 -3.89
N LYS A 7 12.04 13.05 -5.01
CA LYS A 7 11.78 12.10 -6.10
C LYS A 7 13.00 12.03 -7.03
N ALA A 8 13.51 10.81 -7.25
CA ALA A 8 14.59 10.61 -8.21
C ALA A 8 14.10 10.77 -9.66
N ASP A 9 14.96 11.28 -10.54
CA ASP A 9 14.70 11.43 -11.99
C ASP A 9 13.44 12.23 -12.32
N LEU A 10 13.15 13.26 -11.54
CA LEU A 10 11.98 14.12 -11.72
C LEU A 10 11.91 14.69 -13.15
N ASP A 11 10.71 14.76 -13.72
CA ASP A 11 10.53 15.29 -15.07
C ASP A 11 10.97 16.77 -15.14
N PRO A 12 11.86 17.14 -16.10
CA PRO A 12 12.30 18.52 -16.29
C PRO A 12 11.15 19.53 -16.43
N LYS A 13 10.04 19.16 -17.08
CA LYS A 13 8.88 20.04 -17.28
C LYS A 13 8.21 20.39 -15.95
N VAL A 14 8.11 19.43 -15.03
CA VAL A 14 7.58 19.65 -13.68
C VAL A 14 8.46 20.64 -12.91
N ILE A 15 9.77 20.51 -13.02
CA ILE A 15 10.73 21.42 -12.36
C ILE A 15 10.54 22.85 -12.90
N CYS A 16 10.38 23.00 -14.21
CA CYS A 16 10.20 24.30 -14.86
C CYS A 16 8.84 24.95 -14.55
N GLU A 17 7.76 24.17 -14.53
CA GLU A 17 6.42 24.65 -14.18
C GLU A 17 6.34 25.15 -12.73
N VAL A 18 6.91 24.41 -11.79
CA VAL A 18 6.92 24.79 -10.37
C VAL A 18 7.81 26.02 -10.16
N GLY A 19 8.99 26.06 -10.79
CA GLY A 19 9.86 27.23 -10.76
C GLY A 19 9.21 28.51 -11.31
N SER A 20 8.22 28.37 -12.20
CA SER A 20 7.49 29.49 -12.81
C SER A 20 6.31 30.01 -11.97
N LYS A 21 5.85 29.26 -10.96
CA LYS A 21 4.65 29.57 -10.16
C LYS A 21 4.92 30.32 -8.84
N SER A 22 6.17 30.65 -8.50
CA SER A 22 6.51 31.32 -7.24
C SER A 22 6.30 32.85 -7.26
N ARG A 23 5.03 33.28 -7.16
CA ARG A 23 4.52 34.49 -6.43
C ARG A 23 3.05 34.76 -6.78
N VAL A 24 2.13 34.32 -5.92
CA VAL A 24 0.86 35.03 -5.70
C VAL A 24 0.49 34.90 -4.22
N VAL A 25 1.02 35.80 -3.37
CA VAL A 25 0.34 36.20 -2.13
C VAL A 25 0.61 37.70 -1.91
N GLU A 26 -0.49 38.43 -1.71
CA GLU A 26 -0.64 39.80 -1.20
C GLU A 26 -0.09 40.98 -2.02
N THR A 27 -0.98 41.56 -2.84
CA THR A 27 -1.48 42.93 -2.64
C THR A 27 -2.75 43.16 -3.46
N SER A 28 -3.93 42.97 -2.86
CA SER A 28 -5.12 43.67 -3.36
C SER A 28 -5.10 45.09 -2.82
N ARG A 29 -4.81 46.07 -3.68
CA ARG A 29 -5.53 47.36 -3.70
C ARG A 29 -5.27 48.13 -5.00
N MET A 30 -6.35 48.21 -5.77
CA MET A 30 -6.73 49.25 -6.74
C MET A 30 -6.05 49.32 -8.12
N VAL A 31 -6.95 49.56 -9.08
CA VAL A 31 -6.80 50.12 -10.45
C VAL A 31 -6.43 49.14 -11.58
N GLY A 32 -7.48 48.67 -12.26
CA GLY A 32 -7.78 49.01 -13.67
C GLY A 32 -6.77 48.70 -14.79
N LYS A 33 -7.33 47.98 -15.79
CA LYS A 33 -6.93 47.78 -17.20
C LYS A 33 -6.07 46.54 -17.54
N GLU A 34 -6.62 45.82 -18.51
CA GLU A 34 -6.03 44.73 -19.28
C GLU A 34 -4.74 45.19 -19.99
N ASP A 35 -3.71 44.36 -19.92
CA ASP A 35 -2.69 44.25 -20.98
C ASP A 35 -2.10 42.82 -20.94
N GLU A 36 -2.20 42.11 -22.05
CA GLU A 36 -1.56 40.81 -22.29
C GLU A 36 -0.02 41.00 -22.36
N SER A 37 0.73 39.98 -21.90
CA SER A 37 2.21 39.89 -21.88
C SER A 37 2.93 40.36 -20.61
N SER A 38 2.62 39.75 -19.47
CA SER A 38 3.58 39.64 -18.36
C SER A 38 4.19 38.24 -18.34
N ARG A 39 5.36 38.06 -18.98
CA ARG A 39 6.21 36.87 -18.78
C ARG A 39 6.59 36.79 -17.30
N LEU A 40 5.94 35.89 -16.56
CA LEU A 40 6.32 35.49 -15.21
C LEU A 40 7.80 35.07 -15.24
N ARG A 41 8.67 35.84 -14.58
CA ARG A 41 10.10 35.51 -14.49
C ARG A 41 10.29 34.62 -13.27
N SER A 42 10.69 33.36 -13.48
CA SER A 42 11.04 32.44 -12.40
C SER A 42 12.23 32.98 -11.58
N SER A 43 12.13 32.89 -10.25
CA SER A 43 13.17 33.29 -9.29
C SER A 43 13.98 32.12 -8.73
N LEU A 44 13.77 30.91 -9.27
CA LEU A 44 14.44 29.70 -8.82
C LEU A 44 15.93 29.76 -9.20
N ALA A 45 16.78 29.85 -8.18
CA ALA A 45 18.22 30.08 -8.34
C ALA A 45 19.05 28.83 -8.03
N GLU A 46 18.53 27.92 -7.22
CA GLU A 46 19.21 26.67 -6.86
C GLU A 46 18.21 25.52 -6.80
N VAL A 47 18.63 24.34 -7.24
CA VAL A 47 17.80 23.13 -7.19
C VAL A 47 18.61 21.94 -6.70
N THR A 48 18.04 21.16 -5.80
CA THR A 48 18.59 19.86 -5.40
C THR A 48 17.79 18.76 -6.10
N LEU A 49 18.49 17.90 -6.84
CA LEU A 49 17.94 16.83 -7.64
C LEU A 49 18.49 15.49 -7.17
N LYS A 50 17.62 14.49 -7.05
CA LYS A 50 18.02 13.11 -6.78
C LYS A 50 18.11 12.35 -8.10
N TRP A 51 19.23 11.68 -8.34
CA TRP A 51 19.44 10.92 -9.58
C TRP A 51 19.46 9.43 -9.28
N SER A 52 18.75 8.61 -10.06
CA SER A 52 18.70 7.16 -9.81
C SER A 52 19.88 6.39 -10.42
N GLY A 53 20.70 7.04 -11.26
CA GLY A 53 21.73 6.39 -12.08
C GLY A 53 21.35 6.28 -13.57
N LYS A 54 20.10 6.58 -13.94
CA LYS A 54 19.65 6.51 -15.34
C LYS A 54 20.13 7.71 -16.17
N ASN A 55 20.91 7.47 -17.23
CA ASN A 55 21.38 8.53 -18.13
C ASN A 55 20.24 9.30 -18.82
N VAL A 56 19.06 8.67 -18.99
CA VAL A 56 17.88 9.32 -19.59
C VAL A 56 17.44 10.55 -18.78
N ALA A 57 17.53 10.49 -17.44
CA ALA A 57 17.21 11.62 -16.57
C ALA A 57 18.20 12.77 -16.74
N LEU A 58 19.50 12.46 -16.74
CA LEU A 58 20.56 13.44 -17.01
C LEU A 58 20.38 14.09 -18.38
N ARG A 59 20.01 13.32 -19.41
CA ARG A 59 19.66 13.86 -20.73
C ARG A 59 18.49 14.82 -20.64
N GLY A 60 17.34 14.36 -20.15
CA GLY A 60 16.14 15.18 -20.03
C GLY A 60 16.38 16.50 -19.29
N TRP A 61 17.12 16.48 -18.17
CA TRP A 61 17.40 17.70 -17.40
C TRP A 61 18.27 18.72 -18.13
N SER A 62 19.18 18.26 -18.98
CA SER A 62 20.16 19.14 -19.66
C SER A 62 19.75 19.53 -21.08
N GLU A 63 18.68 18.98 -21.64
CA GLU A 63 18.11 19.40 -22.92
C GLU A 63 17.54 20.82 -22.87
N VAL A 64 17.37 21.47 -24.03
CA VAL A 64 16.88 22.86 -24.14
C VAL A 64 15.49 23.03 -23.49
N GLU A 65 14.65 22.01 -23.58
CA GLU A 65 13.32 21.99 -22.94
C GLU A 65 13.36 21.63 -21.43
N GLY A 66 14.54 21.38 -20.86
CA GLY A 66 14.72 21.00 -19.47
C GLY A 66 15.03 22.17 -18.55
N LEU A 67 15.98 21.98 -17.63
CA LEU A 67 16.46 23.01 -16.70
C LEU A 67 16.96 24.29 -17.37
N PRO A 68 17.47 24.28 -18.62
CA PRO A 68 17.76 25.50 -19.38
C PRO A 68 16.60 26.50 -19.49
N GLN A 69 15.34 26.08 -19.31
CA GLN A 69 14.19 26.98 -19.27
C GLN A 69 14.12 27.86 -18.01
N LEU A 70 14.99 27.65 -17.01
CA LEU A 70 15.01 28.42 -15.76
C LEU A 70 16.04 29.56 -15.83
N PRO A 71 15.64 30.81 -16.20
CA PRO A 71 16.56 31.92 -16.47
C PRO A 71 17.36 32.43 -15.26
N ALA A 72 16.94 32.09 -14.04
CA ALA A 72 17.57 32.51 -12.78
C ALA A 72 18.44 31.41 -12.15
N LEU A 73 18.48 30.19 -12.71
CA LEU A 73 19.18 29.04 -12.13
C LEU A 73 20.71 29.23 -12.18
N LYS A 74 21.36 29.02 -11.03
CA LYS A 74 22.81 29.23 -10.82
C LYS A 74 23.52 28.00 -10.29
N ALA A 75 22.85 27.17 -9.50
CA ALA A 75 23.44 25.96 -8.94
C ALA A 75 22.48 24.76 -8.95
N ILE A 76 23.04 23.57 -9.13
CA ILE A 76 22.35 22.30 -9.01
C ILE A 76 23.13 21.44 -8.01
N THR A 77 22.48 20.97 -6.96
CA THR A 77 23.02 19.90 -6.11
C THR A 77 22.44 18.57 -6.60
N LEU A 78 23.29 17.64 -7.01
CA LEU A 78 22.89 16.34 -7.52
C LEU A 78 23.21 15.27 -6.47
N ASN A 79 22.18 14.67 -5.87
CA ASN A 79 22.32 13.56 -4.93
C ASN A 79 22.48 12.26 -5.72
N ILE A 80 23.66 11.63 -5.59
CA ILE A 80 24.08 10.47 -6.36
C ILE A 80 24.17 9.23 -5.44
N PRO A 81 23.51 8.11 -5.79
CA PRO A 81 23.62 6.84 -5.08
C PRO A 81 25.07 6.35 -4.99
N ALA A 82 25.37 5.55 -3.97
CA ALA A 82 26.70 4.99 -3.77
C ALA A 82 27.10 4.19 -5.02
N MET A 83 28.39 4.25 -5.38
CA MET A 83 28.90 3.52 -6.55
C MET A 83 28.64 2.00 -6.47
N SER A 84 28.53 1.43 -5.26
CA SER A 84 28.17 0.03 -5.04
C SER A 84 26.74 -0.32 -5.44
N ASP A 85 25.86 0.67 -5.51
CA ASP A 85 24.42 0.50 -5.73
C ASP A 85 24.05 0.76 -7.20
N GLN A 86 25.02 1.15 -8.02
CA GLN A 86 24.83 1.35 -9.46
C GLN A 86 25.25 0.09 -10.24
N GLN A 87 24.40 -0.30 -11.19
CA GLN A 87 24.66 -1.45 -12.06
C GLN A 87 25.64 -1.13 -13.20
N ASP A 88 25.84 0.17 -13.48
CA ASP A 88 26.70 0.65 -14.56
C ASP A 88 28.17 0.81 -14.11
N PRO A 89 29.16 0.66 -15.02
CA PRO A 89 30.56 0.84 -14.68
C PRO A 89 30.90 2.26 -14.16
N PRO A 90 31.78 2.42 -13.15
CA PRO A 90 32.18 3.73 -12.61
C PRO A 90 32.61 4.77 -13.66
N ASP A 91 33.39 4.35 -14.65
CA ASP A 91 33.86 5.24 -15.73
C ASP A 91 32.74 5.63 -16.69
N TRP A 92 31.70 4.81 -16.82
CA TRP A 92 30.51 5.13 -17.61
C TRP A 92 29.65 6.19 -16.89
N ILE A 93 29.47 6.04 -15.58
CA ILE A 93 28.73 6.98 -14.73
C ILE A 93 29.39 8.36 -14.74
N ARG A 94 30.71 8.42 -14.53
CA ARG A 94 31.48 9.67 -14.58
C ARG A 94 31.37 10.35 -15.94
N ARG A 95 31.54 9.60 -17.04
CA ARG A 95 31.38 10.14 -18.40
C ARG A 95 30.00 10.73 -18.65
N ASN A 96 28.93 10.09 -18.16
CA ASN A 96 27.56 10.60 -18.32
C ASN A 96 27.34 11.89 -17.51
N LEU A 97 27.89 11.99 -16.29
CA LEU A 97 27.84 13.19 -15.46
C LEU A 97 28.61 14.36 -16.10
N ASP A 98 29.78 14.10 -16.68
CA ASP A 98 30.55 15.12 -17.39
C ASP A 98 29.81 15.61 -18.65
N GLN A 99 29.24 14.68 -19.43
CA GLN A 99 28.40 15.03 -20.59
C GLN A 99 27.15 15.82 -20.19
N PHE A 100 26.54 15.49 -19.05
CA PHE A 100 25.42 16.24 -18.50
C PHE A 100 25.81 17.69 -18.20
N LYS A 101 26.88 17.91 -17.43
CA LYS A 101 27.37 19.25 -17.08
C LYS A 101 27.72 20.06 -18.33
N ALA A 102 28.36 19.44 -19.31
CA ALA A 102 28.73 20.10 -20.57
C ALA A 102 27.49 20.52 -21.36
N ARG A 103 26.54 19.60 -21.58
CA ARG A 103 25.30 19.86 -22.34
C ARG A 103 24.42 20.91 -21.65
N LEU A 104 24.31 20.84 -20.32
CA LEU A 104 23.55 21.81 -19.54
C LEU A 104 24.09 23.23 -19.71
N ASN A 105 25.41 23.41 -19.58
CA ASN A 105 26.05 24.72 -19.71
C ASN A 105 26.03 25.23 -21.16
N GLN A 106 26.12 24.34 -22.15
CA GLN A 106 25.98 24.68 -23.57
C GLN A 106 24.58 25.22 -23.88
N ASN A 107 23.54 24.54 -23.39
CA ASN A 107 22.14 24.90 -23.65
C ASN A 107 21.66 26.12 -22.86
N MET A 108 22.42 26.55 -21.85
CA MET A 108 22.17 27.77 -21.07
C MET A 108 22.88 29.02 -21.62
N ALA A 109 23.78 28.87 -22.60
CA ALA A 109 24.47 30.00 -23.21
C ALA A 109 23.53 30.77 -24.17
N PRO A 110 23.50 32.12 -24.13
CA PRO A 110 22.67 32.88 -25.05
C PRO A 110 23.14 32.68 -26.49
N SER A 111 22.24 32.22 -27.36
CA SER A 111 22.44 32.18 -28.82
C SER A 111 22.42 33.61 -29.38
N GLY A 112 23.50 34.35 -29.20
CA GLY A 112 23.63 35.71 -29.72
C GLY A 112 25.02 36.28 -29.47
N LYS A 113 25.70 36.68 -30.55
CA LYS A 113 26.99 37.37 -30.51
C LYS A 113 26.86 38.68 -29.73
N SER A 114 27.19 38.66 -28.44
CA SER A 114 27.38 39.84 -27.61
C SER A 114 28.72 39.71 -26.90
N ASN A 115 29.68 40.54 -27.32
CA ASN A 115 30.94 40.72 -26.63
C ASN A 115 30.65 41.40 -25.28
N SER A 116 31.19 40.85 -24.19
CA SER A 116 31.08 41.29 -22.79
C SER A 116 29.91 40.73 -21.97
N SER A 117 30.05 39.50 -21.51
CA SER A 117 29.87 39.11 -20.10
C SER A 117 30.22 37.62 -19.96
N SER A 118 30.90 37.25 -18.88
CA SER A 118 31.36 35.89 -18.61
C SER A 118 30.22 34.87 -18.79
N PRO A 119 30.52 33.66 -19.34
CA PRO A 119 29.49 32.64 -19.53
C PRO A 119 28.77 32.36 -18.21
N ARG A 120 27.43 32.38 -18.22
CA ARG A 120 26.58 31.96 -17.09
C ARG A 120 26.74 30.45 -16.87
N GLY A 121 27.85 30.04 -16.26
CA GLY A 121 28.08 28.64 -15.89
C GLY A 121 27.24 28.28 -14.67
N ILE A 122 26.44 27.22 -14.79
CA ILE A 122 25.73 26.62 -13.65
C ILE A 122 26.69 25.71 -12.91
N LYS A 123 26.80 25.92 -11.59
CA LYS A 123 27.59 25.05 -10.72
C LYS A 123 26.82 23.79 -10.39
N VAL A 124 27.29 22.63 -10.84
CA VAL A 124 26.76 21.32 -10.45
C VAL A 124 27.61 20.75 -9.32
N VAL A 125 27.03 20.60 -8.13
CA VAL A 125 27.65 19.97 -6.96
C VAL A 125 27.19 18.52 -6.89
N GLU A 126 28.12 17.57 -6.96
CA GLU A 126 27.82 16.15 -6.80
C GLU A 126 27.89 15.76 -5.32
N ASN A 127 26.80 15.21 -4.80
CA ASN A 127 26.71 14.71 -3.44
C ASN A 127 26.56 13.18 -3.46
N TRP A 128 27.68 12.48 -3.29
CA TRP A 128 27.75 11.02 -3.31
C TRP A 128 27.39 10.43 -1.95
N SER A 129 26.70 9.29 -1.93
CA SER A 129 26.41 8.57 -0.68
C SER A 129 27.55 7.61 -0.33
N ASP A 130 28.08 7.73 0.90
CA ASP A 130 29.15 6.88 1.42
C ASP A 130 28.59 5.66 2.17
N LYS A 131 29.16 4.47 1.92
CA LYS A 131 28.98 3.27 2.75
C LYS A 131 30.27 2.99 3.52
N THR A 132 30.28 3.18 4.84
CA THR A 132 31.26 2.53 5.72
C THR A 132 30.68 1.24 6.29
N PRO A 133 31.38 0.08 6.23
CA PRO A 133 30.89 -1.18 6.76
C PRO A 133 31.42 -1.51 8.16
N GLY A 134 30.51 -1.89 9.07
CA GLY A 134 30.76 -2.85 10.15
C GLY A 134 30.86 -2.32 11.59
N ALA A 135 29.96 -2.79 12.48
CA ALA A 135 30.33 -3.40 13.76
C ALA A 135 29.10 -4.07 14.40
N SER A 136 29.16 -5.40 14.48
CA SER A 136 28.40 -6.22 15.43
C SER A 136 28.84 -5.85 16.85
N VAL A 137 27.90 -5.47 17.72
CA VAL A 137 28.13 -5.42 19.17
C VAL A 137 26.97 -6.10 19.88
N LEU A 138 27.32 -7.23 20.47
CA LEU A 138 26.62 -7.98 21.50
C LEU A 138 26.13 -7.06 22.62
N LEU A 139 24.91 -7.27 23.12
CA LEU A 139 24.53 -6.81 24.45
C LEU A 139 23.71 -7.88 25.16
N ASN A 140 24.44 -8.69 25.94
CA ASN A 140 23.91 -9.42 27.06
C ASN A 140 23.69 -8.43 28.23
N GLY A 141 22.49 -8.50 28.82
CA GLY A 141 22.24 -8.32 30.26
C GLY A 141 22.24 -6.89 30.80
N LEU A 142 21.07 -6.44 31.27
CA LEU A 142 20.84 -6.00 32.66
C LEU A 142 19.35 -5.78 32.90
N ALA A 143 18.86 -6.34 34.00
CA ALA A 143 17.48 -6.27 34.46
C ALA A 143 17.26 -5.08 35.40
N SER A 144 16.02 -4.59 35.38
CA SER A 144 15.26 -3.94 36.48
C SER A 144 15.69 -2.53 36.95
N SER A 145 14.81 -1.53 36.74
CA SER A 145 14.07 -0.91 37.86
C SER A 145 12.96 0.04 37.37
N ALA A 146 11.84 -0.04 38.10
CA ALA A 146 10.66 0.81 38.19
C ALA A 146 10.59 2.17 37.45
N GLY A 147 9.47 2.36 36.74
CA GLY A 147 8.62 3.54 36.92
C GLY A 147 8.91 4.78 36.06
N MET A 148 8.73 4.67 34.75
CA MET A 148 8.34 5.78 33.86
C MET A 148 7.43 5.20 32.75
N PRO A 149 6.30 5.82 32.37
CA PRO A 149 5.52 5.38 31.21
C PRO A 149 6.29 5.75 29.93
N ASN A 150 6.62 4.75 29.11
CA ASN A 150 7.38 4.93 27.87
C ASN A 150 6.50 5.50 26.74
N LEU A 151 7.01 6.55 26.10
CA LEU A 151 6.44 7.36 25.02
C LEU A 151 6.60 6.73 23.60
N GLU A 152 6.57 5.41 23.44
CA GLU A 152 6.93 4.74 22.16
C GLU A 152 6.10 3.49 21.80
N GLN A 153 4.95 3.24 22.42
CA GLN A 153 4.21 1.99 22.20
C GLN A 153 3.39 2.03 20.91
N GLU A 154 3.94 1.41 19.85
CA GLU A 154 3.16 0.91 18.72
C GLU A 154 1.99 0.06 19.24
N HIS A 155 0.81 0.25 18.64
CA HIS A 155 -0.43 -0.36 19.09
C HIS A 155 -0.28 -1.89 19.23
N GLU A 156 -0.53 -2.44 20.42
CA GLU A 156 -0.23 -3.84 20.79
C GLU A 156 -0.80 -4.85 19.77
N TRP A 157 -2.04 -4.62 19.35
CA TRP A 157 -2.70 -5.37 18.27
C TRP A 157 -1.86 -5.44 16.97
N ILE A 158 -1.33 -4.31 16.50
CA ILE A 158 -0.55 -4.23 15.25
C ILE A 158 0.78 -4.96 15.45
N SER A 159 1.48 -4.70 16.55
CA SER A 159 2.74 -5.35 16.85
C SER A 159 2.61 -6.88 16.98
N ASP A 160 1.51 -7.39 17.55
CA ASP A 160 1.26 -8.83 17.62
C ASP A 160 1.04 -9.44 16.23
N MET A 161 0.32 -8.73 15.35
CA MET A 161 0.11 -9.19 13.98
C MET A 161 1.40 -9.14 13.15
N GLU A 162 2.22 -8.10 13.28
CA GLU A 162 3.52 -8.01 12.60
C GLU A 162 4.47 -9.13 13.07
N ARG A 163 4.52 -9.40 14.38
CA ARG A 163 5.32 -10.49 14.94
C ARG A 163 4.84 -11.86 14.45
N PHE A 164 3.54 -12.06 14.26
CA PHE A 164 2.99 -13.29 13.69
C PHE A 164 3.27 -13.41 12.18
N ALA A 165 3.23 -12.30 11.47
CA ALA A 165 3.36 -12.25 10.02
C ALA A 165 4.71 -12.78 9.53
N GLU A 166 5.81 -12.51 10.24
CA GLU A 166 7.15 -12.97 9.87
C GLU A 166 7.29 -14.51 9.83
N PRO A 167 7.06 -15.27 10.93
CA PRO A 167 7.16 -16.71 10.89
C PRO A 167 6.09 -17.37 10.01
N MET A 168 4.90 -16.77 9.89
CA MET A 168 3.87 -17.25 8.96
C MET A 168 4.32 -17.12 7.50
N SER A 169 4.97 -16.01 7.12
CA SER A 169 5.51 -15.81 5.78
C SER A 169 6.60 -16.83 5.43
N ARG A 170 7.52 -17.10 6.37
CA ARG A 170 8.54 -18.15 6.20
C ARG A 170 7.93 -19.53 6.01
N LEU A 171 6.93 -19.88 6.81
CA LEU A 171 6.24 -21.16 6.68
C LEU A 171 5.52 -21.27 5.33
N TRP A 172 4.83 -20.20 4.92
CA TRP A 172 4.15 -20.12 3.63
C TRP A 172 5.13 -20.33 2.45
N GLU A 173 6.27 -19.64 2.45
CA GLU A 173 7.31 -19.79 1.43
C GLU A 173 7.88 -21.22 1.38
N SER A 174 8.10 -21.85 2.54
CA SER A 174 8.54 -23.25 2.61
C SER A 174 7.49 -24.20 2.00
N ILE A 175 6.22 -24.04 2.35
CA ILE A 175 5.11 -24.84 1.81
C ILE A 175 4.99 -24.63 0.30
N LEU A 176 5.10 -23.39 -0.18
CA LEU A 176 5.03 -23.08 -1.62
C LEU A 176 6.19 -23.71 -2.39
N THR A 177 7.39 -23.70 -1.84
CA THR A 177 8.58 -24.30 -2.47
C THR A 177 8.39 -25.81 -2.62
N LYS A 178 8.09 -26.50 -1.50
CA LYS A 178 7.89 -27.96 -1.49
C LYS A 178 6.72 -28.39 -2.36
N SER A 179 5.60 -27.69 -2.27
CA SER A 179 4.41 -28.02 -3.09
C SER A 179 4.63 -27.70 -4.57
N GLY A 180 5.41 -26.68 -4.90
CA GLY A 180 5.71 -26.29 -6.28
C GLY A 180 6.54 -27.33 -7.03
N GLU A 181 7.68 -27.71 -6.47
CA GLU A 181 8.54 -28.76 -7.04
C GLU A 181 7.75 -30.05 -7.30
N LYS A 182 6.87 -30.41 -6.34
CA LYS A 182 6.07 -31.62 -6.44
C LYS A 182 4.95 -31.53 -7.48
N LEU A 183 4.20 -30.43 -7.51
CA LEU A 183 3.14 -30.24 -8.51
C LEU A 183 3.71 -30.20 -9.93
N ASP A 184 4.86 -29.57 -10.12
CA ASP A 184 5.50 -29.48 -11.44
C ASP A 184 5.98 -30.86 -11.91
N SER A 185 6.46 -31.71 -11.00
CA SER A 185 6.78 -33.12 -11.29
C SER A 185 5.52 -33.90 -11.71
N LEU A 186 4.44 -33.77 -10.95
CA LEU A 186 3.18 -34.47 -11.20
C LEU A 186 2.50 -34.01 -12.49
N GLU A 187 2.58 -32.73 -12.83
CA GLU A 187 2.02 -32.22 -14.09
C GLU A 187 2.75 -32.82 -15.29
N LYS A 188 4.09 -32.99 -15.20
CA LYS A 188 4.90 -33.67 -16.23
C LYS A 188 4.54 -35.15 -16.36
N GLU A 189 4.39 -35.85 -15.24
CA GLU A 189 4.01 -37.27 -15.21
C GLU A 189 2.56 -37.50 -15.67
N ALA A 190 1.62 -36.65 -15.27
CA ALA A 190 0.21 -36.76 -15.66
C ALA A 190 -0.04 -36.44 -17.12
N LYS A 191 0.70 -35.49 -17.71
CA LYS A 191 0.71 -35.29 -19.17
C LYS A 191 1.15 -36.55 -19.91
N ALA A 192 1.94 -37.42 -19.28
CA ALA A 192 2.34 -38.71 -19.84
C ALA A 192 1.33 -39.85 -19.58
N LEU A 193 0.44 -39.72 -18.58
CA LEU A 193 -0.39 -40.84 -18.08
C LEU A 193 -1.92 -40.65 -18.23
N SER A 194 -2.41 -39.52 -18.75
CA SER A 194 -3.83 -39.23 -19.11
C SER A 194 -4.91 -39.49 -18.03
N ASN A 195 -4.52 -39.77 -16.78
CA ASN A 195 -5.41 -40.28 -15.73
C ASN A 195 -5.54 -39.37 -14.49
N MET A 196 -5.10 -38.11 -14.52
CA MET A 196 -5.27 -37.22 -13.37
C MET A 196 -6.59 -36.46 -13.41
N ASP A 197 -7.24 -36.35 -12.26
CA ASP A 197 -8.35 -35.42 -12.05
C ASP A 197 -7.83 -33.97 -12.18
N THR A 198 -8.01 -33.41 -13.39
CA THR A 198 -7.60 -32.05 -13.77
C THR A 198 -8.21 -30.99 -12.85
N GLN A 199 -9.35 -31.27 -12.22
CA GLN A 199 -10.02 -30.37 -11.28
C GLN A 199 -9.27 -30.27 -9.94
N THR A 200 -8.68 -31.36 -9.47
CA THR A 200 -7.89 -31.39 -8.23
C THR A 200 -6.59 -30.59 -8.39
N LEU A 201 -5.87 -30.74 -9.51
CA LEU A 201 -4.73 -29.88 -9.83
C LEU A 201 -5.13 -28.42 -9.96
N ALA A 202 -6.24 -28.17 -10.67
CA ALA A 202 -6.98 -26.91 -10.72
C ALA A 202 -6.99 -26.18 -9.37
N SER A 203 -7.51 -26.91 -8.39
CA SER A 203 -7.76 -26.44 -7.03
C SER A 203 -6.45 -26.22 -6.26
N LEU A 204 -5.48 -27.13 -6.36
CA LEU A 204 -4.17 -26.99 -5.71
C LEU A 204 -3.36 -25.82 -6.26
N GLN A 205 -3.37 -25.62 -7.58
CA GLN A 205 -2.76 -24.45 -8.21
C GLN A 205 -3.44 -23.15 -7.74
N LYS A 206 -4.77 -23.15 -7.56
CA LYS A 206 -5.51 -22.00 -7.03
C LYS A 206 -5.10 -21.68 -5.59
N LEU A 207 -4.86 -22.68 -4.74
CA LEU A 207 -4.39 -22.48 -3.36
C LEU A 207 -3.03 -21.77 -3.29
N ARG A 208 -2.14 -22.02 -4.25
CA ARG A 208 -0.79 -21.44 -4.31
C ARG A 208 -0.74 -19.97 -4.75
N LYS A 209 -1.81 -19.44 -5.36
CA LYS A 209 -1.85 -18.04 -5.81
C LYS A 209 -1.87 -17.09 -4.62
N ASP A 210 -1.37 -15.88 -4.79
CA ASP A 210 -1.49 -14.86 -3.74
C ASP A 210 -2.94 -14.41 -3.55
N ALA A 211 -3.25 -13.97 -2.32
CA ALA A 211 -4.51 -13.28 -2.06
C ALA A 211 -4.40 -11.84 -2.60
N VAL A 212 -5.31 -11.47 -3.49
CA VAL A 212 -5.38 -10.13 -4.08
C VAL A 212 -6.30 -9.25 -3.24
N VAL A 213 -5.75 -8.17 -2.71
CA VAL A 213 -6.49 -7.11 -2.01
C VAL A 213 -6.60 -5.91 -2.94
N ALA A 214 -7.80 -5.65 -3.47
CA ALA A 214 -8.10 -4.43 -4.18
C ALA A 214 -8.26 -3.29 -3.18
N LEU A 215 -7.33 -2.34 -3.21
CA LEU A 215 -7.38 -1.13 -2.40
C LEU A 215 -7.96 0.00 -3.24
N ILE A 216 -9.22 0.36 -2.97
CA ILE A 216 -9.91 1.45 -3.63
C ILE A 216 -9.77 2.69 -2.76
N ASP A 217 -8.92 3.63 -3.16
CA ASP A 217 -8.58 4.82 -2.37
C ASP A 217 -8.07 5.95 -3.27
N ASP A 218 -7.32 6.93 -2.75
CA ASP A 218 -6.77 8.07 -3.49
C ASP A 218 -5.50 7.76 -4.33
N GLY A 219 -5.14 6.47 -4.42
CA GLY A 219 -3.93 5.95 -5.03
C GLY A 219 -2.91 5.45 -4.00
N VAL A 220 -1.79 4.89 -4.46
CA VAL A 220 -0.70 4.39 -3.61
C VAL A 220 0.65 4.77 -4.21
N ASN A 221 1.55 5.28 -3.38
CA ASN A 221 2.95 5.41 -3.77
C ASN A 221 3.65 4.03 -3.73
N THR A 222 3.62 3.31 -4.84
CA THR A 222 4.19 1.94 -4.96
C THR A 222 5.71 1.88 -4.88
N PHE A 223 6.40 3.03 -4.91
CA PHE A 223 7.85 3.13 -4.79
C PHE A 223 8.35 3.19 -3.35
N ASP A 224 7.44 3.15 -2.37
CA ASP A 224 7.81 2.98 -0.98
C ASP A 224 8.57 1.64 -0.82
N PRO A 225 9.80 1.63 -0.27
CA PRO A 225 10.57 0.40 -0.08
C PRO A 225 9.84 -0.69 0.71
N THR A 226 8.92 -0.30 1.61
CA THR A 226 8.09 -1.23 2.40
C THR A 226 7.16 -2.07 1.54
N PHE A 227 6.95 -1.72 0.27
CA PHE A 227 6.00 -2.34 -0.65
C PHE A 227 6.64 -3.25 -1.70
N SER A 228 7.95 -3.51 -1.60
CA SER A 228 8.71 -4.25 -2.61
C SER A 228 8.04 -5.55 -3.04
N LYS A 229 7.75 -5.66 -4.35
CA LYS A 229 7.11 -6.81 -5.01
C LYS A 229 5.68 -7.15 -4.55
N ARG A 230 4.97 -6.25 -3.88
CA ARG A 230 3.58 -6.49 -3.44
C ARG A 230 2.51 -5.87 -4.31
N PHE A 231 2.89 -5.04 -5.27
CA PHE A 231 1.93 -4.32 -6.10
C PHE A 231 1.75 -4.98 -7.45
N MET A 232 0.49 -5.15 -7.82
CA MET A 232 0.07 -5.43 -9.19
C MET A 232 -0.02 -4.13 -9.98
N GLU A 233 -0.10 -4.23 -11.31
CA GLU A 233 -0.52 -3.12 -12.16
C GLU A 233 -1.88 -2.58 -11.69
N GLY A 234 -1.95 -1.30 -11.33
CA GLY A 234 -3.11 -0.66 -10.72
C GLY A 234 -4.21 -0.26 -11.71
N LYS A 235 -5.20 0.51 -11.26
CA LYS A 235 -6.16 1.24 -12.13
C LYS A 235 -6.39 2.65 -11.59
N THR A 236 -6.72 3.60 -12.46
CA THR A 236 -7.11 4.96 -12.04
C THR A 236 -8.42 5.32 -12.70
N PHE A 237 -9.29 5.98 -11.95
CA PHE A 237 -10.53 6.59 -12.43
C PHE A 237 -10.55 8.10 -12.23
N ASP A 238 -9.42 8.67 -11.76
CA ASP A 238 -9.16 10.11 -11.70
C ASP A 238 -8.58 10.60 -13.05
N TYR A 239 -9.41 10.51 -14.10
CA TYR A 239 -9.10 11.06 -15.41
C TYR A 239 -9.41 12.56 -15.43
N ARG A 240 -8.43 13.38 -15.82
CA ARG A 240 -8.57 14.84 -15.96
C ARG A 240 -8.60 15.21 -17.44
N ASP A 241 -9.22 16.35 -17.76
CA ASP A 241 -9.37 16.80 -19.15
C ASP A 241 -8.02 17.09 -19.85
N ASP A 242 -6.94 17.29 -19.08
CA ASP A 242 -5.56 17.51 -19.54
C ASP A 242 -4.69 16.24 -19.54
N GLY A 243 -5.25 15.08 -19.17
CA GLY A 243 -4.55 13.79 -19.18
C GLY A 243 -4.85 12.91 -17.97
N VAL A 244 -4.08 11.82 -17.83
CA VAL A 244 -4.17 10.96 -16.65
C VAL A 244 -3.34 11.60 -15.54
N GLY A 245 -3.99 12.08 -14.46
CA GLY A 245 -3.29 12.51 -13.26
C GLY A 245 -2.34 11.41 -12.78
N GLN A 246 -1.17 11.78 -12.21
CA GLN A 246 -0.04 10.88 -11.90
C GLN A 246 -0.49 9.43 -11.63
N TYR A 247 -0.22 8.55 -12.60
CA TYR A 247 -0.78 7.21 -12.69
C TYR A 247 -0.56 6.43 -11.37
N TYR A 248 -1.67 6.18 -10.67
CA TYR A 248 -1.76 5.48 -9.38
C TYR A 248 -1.17 6.15 -8.14
N ILE A 249 -0.47 7.28 -8.23
CA ILE A 249 0.16 7.89 -7.05
C ILE A 249 -0.92 8.51 -6.14
N SER A 250 -0.82 8.21 -4.84
CA SER A 250 -1.69 8.76 -3.80
C SER A 250 -1.68 10.28 -3.82
N GLU A 251 -2.85 10.92 -3.87
CA GLU A 251 -2.96 12.38 -3.88
C GLU A 251 -2.61 13.00 -2.53
N THR A 252 -3.01 12.35 -1.44
CA THR A 252 -2.88 12.89 -0.07
C THR A 252 -1.96 12.07 0.83
N GLY A 253 -1.55 10.88 0.38
CA GLY A 253 -0.85 9.88 1.19
C GLY A 253 -1.79 8.85 1.83
N HIS A 254 -3.11 9.10 1.82
CA HIS A 254 -4.09 8.26 2.51
C HIS A 254 -4.08 6.80 2.05
N GLY A 255 -4.21 6.52 0.75
CA GLY A 255 -4.17 5.15 0.24
C GLY A 255 -2.80 4.49 0.42
N THR A 256 -1.71 5.26 0.46
CA THR A 256 -0.37 4.73 0.81
C THR A 256 -0.33 4.21 2.25
N ASP A 257 -0.96 4.94 3.18
CA ASP A 257 -1.08 4.48 4.56
C ASP A 257 -1.97 3.25 4.68
N MET A 258 -3.10 3.20 3.97
CA MET A 258 -3.99 2.04 3.97
C MET A 258 -3.27 0.79 3.45
N ALA A 259 -2.50 0.91 2.36
CA ALA A 259 -1.68 -0.16 1.85
C ALA A 259 -0.64 -0.64 2.87
N ARG A 260 0.00 0.30 3.59
CA ARG A 260 0.94 -0.02 4.66
C ARG A 260 0.26 -0.80 5.78
N MET A 261 -0.94 -0.41 6.21
CA MET A 261 -1.68 -1.11 7.25
C MET A 261 -2.08 -2.54 6.84
N ILE A 262 -2.54 -2.72 5.60
CA ILE A 262 -2.83 -4.07 5.05
C ILE A 262 -1.56 -4.94 5.09
N LEU A 263 -0.43 -4.40 4.61
CA LEU A 263 0.83 -5.15 4.48
C LEU A 263 1.56 -5.36 5.82
N LYS A 264 1.36 -4.50 6.82
CA LYS A 264 1.82 -4.75 8.21
C LYS A 264 1.19 -6.02 8.77
N VAL A 265 -0.11 -6.20 8.55
CA VAL A 265 -0.83 -7.39 9.04
C VAL A 265 -0.57 -8.60 8.15
N CYS A 266 -0.56 -8.43 6.83
CA CYS A 266 -0.38 -9.53 5.87
C CYS A 266 0.64 -9.16 4.78
N PRO A 267 1.94 -9.30 5.04
CA PRO A 267 3.00 -8.95 4.10
C PRO A 267 3.10 -9.93 2.92
N MET A 268 2.29 -10.98 2.85
CA MET A 268 2.22 -11.88 1.69
C MET A 268 1.20 -11.40 0.64
N ALA A 269 0.27 -10.51 1.01
CA ALA A 269 -0.83 -10.11 0.13
C ALA A 269 -0.33 -9.33 -1.10
N SER A 270 -1.00 -9.52 -2.23
CA SER A 270 -0.83 -8.71 -3.43
C SER A 270 -1.83 -7.56 -3.44
N ILE A 271 -1.35 -6.32 -3.53
CA ILE A 271 -2.18 -5.12 -3.57
C ILE A 271 -2.48 -4.73 -5.03
N TYR A 272 -3.77 -4.63 -5.34
CA TYR A 272 -4.27 -4.01 -6.56
C TYR A 272 -4.79 -2.61 -6.23
N SER A 273 -3.96 -1.60 -6.48
CA SER A 273 -4.31 -0.20 -6.19
C SER A 273 -5.27 0.36 -7.24
N ILE A 274 -6.42 0.89 -6.81
CA ILE A 274 -7.41 1.53 -7.67
C ILE A 274 -7.66 2.95 -7.17
N LYS A 275 -7.18 3.94 -7.93
CA LYS A 275 -7.32 5.36 -7.59
C LYS A 275 -8.70 5.90 -7.96
N LEU A 276 -9.38 6.49 -6.99
CA LEU A 276 -10.65 7.17 -7.13
C LEU A 276 -10.48 8.62 -7.58
N LYS A 277 -11.49 9.11 -8.30
CA LYS A 277 -11.70 10.54 -8.51
C LYS A 277 -12.35 11.14 -7.26
N VAL A 278 -11.70 12.19 -6.75
CA VAL A 278 -12.11 12.91 -5.56
C VAL A 278 -12.46 14.33 -5.95
N GLN A 279 -13.65 14.78 -5.59
CA GLN A 279 -14.07 16.16 -5.78
C GLN A 279 -13.81 16.94 -4.49
N LYS A 280 -13.04 18.02 -4.58
CA LYS A 280 -12.86 18.96 -3.48
C LYS A 280 -14.05 19.91 -3.46
N THR A 281 -14.79 19.93 -2.35
CA THR A 281 -15.87 20.89 -2.18
C THR A 281 -15.29 22.29 -1.96
N ALA A 282 -15.66 23.25 -2.82
CA ALA A 282 -15.05 24.59 -2.90
C ALA A 282 -15.10 25.39 -1.58
N ASN A 283 -16.02 25.07 -0.66
CA ASN A 283 -16.26 25.84 0.56
C ASN A 283 -15.81 25.15 1.86
N SER A 284 -15.55 23.83 1.86
CA SER A 284 -15.21 23.09 3.08
C SER A 284 -13.83 22.43 3.06
N GLY A 285 -13.21 22.33 1.88
CA GLY A 285 -11.97 21.57 1.71
C GLY A 285 -12.15 20.05 1.84
N GLU A 286 -13.39 19.58 2.07
CA GLU A 286 -13.69 18.16 2.15
C GLU A 286 -13.67 17.52 0.77
N SER A 287 -12.93 16.41 0.72
CA SER A 287 -12.78 15.52 -0.42
C SER A 287 -13.92 14.50 -0.42
N THR A 288 -14.83 14.59 -1.40
CA THR A 288 -15.90 13.62 -1.60
C THR A 288 -15.60 12.71 -2.77
N VAL A 289 -15.73 11.40 -2.57
CA VAL A 289 -15.59 10.39 -3.64
C VAL A 289 -16.71 10.55 -4.66
N GLU A 290 -16.39 10.51 -5.95
CA GLU A 290 -17.39 10.52 -7.01
C GLU A 290 -18.04 9.13 -7.18
N ALA A 291 -19.37 9.05 -7.14
CA ALA A 291 -20.11 7.79 -7.20
C ALA A 291 -19.82 6.97 -8.48
N PHE A 292 -19.66 7.61 -9.64
CA PHE A 292 -19.27 6.94 -10.88
C PHE A 292 -17.87 6.32 -10.82
N SER A 293 -16.93 7.03 -10.19
CA SER A 293 -15.58 6.53 -9.95
C SER A 293 -15.61 5.33 -9.00
N ALA A 294 -16.41 5.40 -7.93
CA ALA A 294 -16.58 4.29 -7.00
C ALA A 294 -17.15 3.04 -7.69
N ALA A 295 -18.21 3.19 -8.48
CA ALA A 295 -18.80 2.06 -9.20
C ALA A 295 -17.80 1.41 -10.17
N SER A 296 -17.05 2.22 -10.92
CA SER A 296 -16.05 1.73 -11.87
C SER A 296 -14.85 1.08 -11.17
N ALA A 297 -14.49 1.56 -9.98
CA ALA A 297 -13.43 0.97 -9.16
C ALA A 297 -13.82 -0.40 -8.61
N ILE A 298 -15.06 -0.56 -8.14
CA ILE A 298 -15.56 -1.87 -7.69
C ILE A 298 -15.60 -2.84 -8.87
N GLU A 299 -16.10 -2.41 -10.03
CA GLU A 299 -16.12 -3.23 -11.25
C GLU A 299 -14.71 -3.73 -11.59
N ALA A 300 -13.71 -2.84 -11.57
CA ALA A 300 -12.33 -3.20 -11.85
C ALA A 300 -11.76 -4.22 -10.84
N ALA A 301 -12.14 -4.12 -9.57
CA ALA A 301 -11.73 -5.10 -8.57
C ALA A 301 -12.30 -6.50 -8.86
N LEU A 302 -13.57 -6.56 -9.30
CA LEU A 302 -14.22 -7.82 -9.72
C LEU A 302 -13.55 -8.39 -10.99
N GLU A 303 -13.31 -7.55 -12.00
CA GLU A 303 -12.61 -7.95 -13.24
C GLU A 303 -11.21 -8.52 -12.96
N LYS A 304 -10.49 -7.94 -11.98
CA LYS A 304 -9.18 -8.42 -11.52
C LYS A 304 -9.28 -9.67 -10.62
N LYS A 305 -10.49 -10.14 -10.32
CA LYS A 305 -10.78 -11.28 -9.43
C LYS A 305 -10.17 -11.10 -8.04
N ALA A 306 -10.29 -9.89 -7.49
CA ALA A 306 -9.82 -9.60 -6.14
C ALA A 306 -10.50 -10.55 -5.13
N ASN A 307 -9.73 -11.01 -4.14
CA ASN A 307 -10.28 -11.80 -3.04
C ASN A 307 -10.93 -10.90 -1.99
N ILE A 308 -10.36 -9.71 -1.81
CA ILE A 308 -10.77 -8.73 -0.82
C ILE A 308 -10.83 -7.35 -1.49
N ILE A 309 -11.87 -6.58 -1.22
CA ILE A 309 -12.01 -5.17 -1.59
C ILE A 309 -12.01 -4.34 -0.31
N SER A 310 -11.00 -3.47 -0.15
CA SER A 310 -10.89 -2.53 0.95
C SER A 310 -11.29 -1.13 0.48
N MET A 311 -12.34 -0.58 1.08
CA MET A 311 -12.87 0.76 0.80
C MET A 311 -12.78 1.62 2.07
N SER A 312 -11.67 2.32 2.24
CA SER A 312 -11.39 3.16 3.41
C SER A 312 -11.93 4.59 3.27
N TRP A 313 -13.12 4.71 2.68
CA TRP A 313 -13.85 5.96 2.43
C TRP A 313 -15.34 5.73 2.58
N THR A 314 -16.09 6.82 2.75
CA THR A 314 -17.56 6.80 2.84
C THR A 314 -18.17 7.59 1.71
N LEU A 315 -19.31 7.12 1.18
CA LEU A 315 -20.11 7.84 0.20
C LEU A 315 -21.51 8.08 0.77
N PRO A 316 -22.05 9.31 0.76
CA PRO A 316 -23.45 9.53 1.08
C PRO A 316 -24.34 8.69 0.17
N LYS A 317 -25.47 8.18 0.69
CA LYS A 317 -26.45 7.47 -0.13
C LYS A 317 -26.87 8.34 -1.33
N PRO A 318 -26.62 7.90 -2.58
CA PRO A 318 -27.07 8.65 -3.74
C PRO A 318 -28.61 8.65 -3.82
N ASP A 319 -29.18 9.71 -4.37
CA ASP A 319 -30.62 9.85 -4.58
C ASP A 319 -31.18 8.70 -5.43
N ALA A 320 -32.36 8.19 -5.07
CA ALA A 320 -32.92 6.97 -5.63
C ALA A 320 -33.20 7.03 -7.16
N LYS A 321 -33.23 8.22 -7.76
CA LYS A 321 -33.60 8.45 -9.17
C LYS A 321 -32.41 8.85 -10.05
N THR A 322 -31.19 8.68 -9.59
CA THR A 322 -29.99 9.10 -10.32
C THR A 322 -29.32 7.94 -11.05
N ILE A 323 -28.64 8.22 -12.17
CA ILE A 323 -27.93 7.21 -12.96
C ILE A 323 -26.73 6.66 -12.15
N GLU A 324 -26.12 7.54 -11.34
CA GLU A 324 -25.08 7.23 -10.37
C GLU A 324 -25.53 6.12 -9.42
N ARG A 325 -26.76 6.25 -8.90
CA ARG A 325 -27.38 5.29 -8.01
C ARG A 325 -27.59 3.95 -8.68
N GLU A 326 -28.21 3.94 -9.86
CA GLU A 326 -28.48 2.72 -10.61
C GLU A 326 -27.20 1.95 -10.93
N ARG A 327 -26.15 2.65 -11.36
CA ARG A 327 -24.86 2.02 -11.69
C ARG A 327 -24.17 1.45 -10.45
N LEU A 328 -24.19 2.19 -9.34
CA LEU A 328 -23.58 1.73 -8.10
C LEU A 328 -24.33 0.52 -7.51
N ASP A 329 -25.66 0.54 -7.52
CA ASP A 329 -26.48 -0.60 -7.09
C ASP A 329 -26.26 -1.83 -8.00
N ALA A 330 -26.12 -1.64 -9.31
CA ALA A 330 -25.86 -2.74 -10.25
C ALA A 330 -24.52 -3.45 -9.99
N VAL A 331 -23.42 -2.68 -9.81
CA VAL A 331 -22.11 -3.28 -9.53
C VAL A 331 -22.05 -3.90 -8.13
N LEU A 332 -22.70 -3.29 -7.12
CA LEU A 332 -22.76 -3.86 -5.78
C LEU A 332 -23.61 -5.13 -5.74
N SER A 333 -24.69 -5.20 -6.51
CA SER A 333 -25.49 -6.42 -6.67
C SER A 333 -24.65 -7.56 -7.23
N ARG A 334 -23.83 -7.30 -8.26
CA ARG A 334 -22.88 -8.26 -8.81
C ARG A 334 -21.81 -8.66 -7.80
N ALA A 335 -21.19 -7.70 -7.12
CA ALA A 335 -20.19 -7.97 -6.10
C ALA A 335 -20.74 -8.87 -4.97
N CYS A 336 -22.00 -8.68 -4.58
CA CYS A 336 -22.67 -9.53 -3.57
C CYS A 336 -22.93 -10.97 -4.02
N GLN A 337 -22.90 -11.25 -5.33
CA GLN A 337 -23.06 -12.58 -5.92
C GLN A 337 -21.72 -13.28 -6.16
N GLU A 338 -20.61 -12.53 -6.18
CA GLU A 338 -19.27 -13.07 -6.36
C GLU A 338 -18.63 -13.52 -5.03
N THR A 339 -17.55 -14.30 -5.14
CA THR A 339 -16.76 -14.74 -3.98
C THR A 339 -15.67 -13.71 -3.69
N VAL A 340 -16.08 -12.59 -3.11
CA VAL A 340 -15.21 -11.47 -2.72
C VAL A 340 -15.64 -10.93 -1.36
N LEU A 341 -14.67 -10.67 -0.49
CA LEU A 341 -14.91 -10.01 0.78
C LEU A 341 -14.88 -8.49 0.58
N MET A 342 -15.85 -7.77 1.13
CA MET A 342 -15.94 -6.31 0.99
C MET A 342 -15.94 -5.65 2.38
N PHE A 343 -14.99 -4.75 2.60
CA PHE A 343 -14.84 -3.98 3.83
C PHE A 343 -14.97 -2.48 3.56
N CYS A 344 -15.81 -1.80 4.33
CA CYS A 344 -16.04 -0.36 4.26
C CYS A 344 -15.80 0.31 5.61
N SER A 345 -15.21 1.50 5.60
CA SER A 345 -15.07 2.31 6.80
C SER A 345 -16.40 2.89 7.26
N SER A 346 -16.60 2.90 8.57
CA SER A 346 -17.64 3.70 9.22
C SER A 346 -17.37 5.20 9.03
N PRO A 347 -18.39 6.05 8.92
CA PRO A 347 -18.19 7.50 8.95
C PRO A 347 -17.64 7.91 10.33
N ASP A 348 -16.49 8.57 10.36
CA ASP A 348 -15.95 9.19 11.59
C ASP A 348 -16.62 10.53 11.91
N ARG A 349 -17.93 10.59 11.69
CA ARG A 349 -18.77 11.75 11.95
C ARG A 349 -20.11 11.26 12.46
N LYS A 350 -20.38 11.53 13.75
CA LYS A 350 -21.71 11.38 14.32
C LYS A 350 -22.69 12.24 13.54
N SER A 351 -23.62 11.60 12.85
CA SER A 351 -24.65 12.27 12.06
C SER A 351 -25.99 11.58 12.32
N GLN A 352 -27.10 12.29 12.09
CA GLN A 352 -28.43 11.70 12.27
C GLN A 352 -28.69 10.47 11.37
N ASN A 353 -27.87 10.27 10.33
CA ASN A 353 -27.96 9.18 9.37
C ASN A 353 -26.70 8.29 9.37
N GLU A 354 -26.10 8.02 10.53
CA GLU A 354 -24.90 7.18 10.74
C GLU A 354 -24.87 5.87 9.92
N THR A 355 -26.03 5.36 9.53
CA THR A 355 -26.19 4.06 8.86
C THR A 355 -26.42 4.17 7.35
N GLN A 356 -26.69 5.35 6.81
CA GLN A 356 -27.04 5.55 5.38
C GLN A 356 -25.84 5.94 4.52
N HIS A 357 -24.71 5.27 4.74
CA HIS A 357 -23.51 5.45 3.94
C HIS A 357 -23.32 4.28 2.99
N TYR A 358 -23.12 4.60 1.72
CA TYR A 358 -22.65 3.66 0.73
C TYR A 358 -21.16 3.38 0.94
N THR A 359 -20.71 2.15 0.67
CA THR A 359 -21.47 1.06 0.04
C THR A 359 -22.12 0.08 1.01
N SER A 360 -21.78 0.12 2.30
CA SER A 360 -22.27 -0.83 3.31
C SER A 360 -23.80 -0.84 3.47
N TYR A 361 -24.46 0.32 3.35
CA TYR A 361 -25.93 0.43 3.40
C TYR A 361 -26.62 -0.46 2.36
N PHE A 362 -26.02 -0.69 1.19
CA PHE A 362 -26.62 -1.49 0.13
C PHE A 362 -26.95 -2.91 0.59
N ASN A 363 -26.01 -3.56 1.29
CA ASN A 363 -26.21 -4.91 1.82
C ASN A 363 -25.27 -5.22 3.00
N ARG A 364 -25.72 -4.90 4.22
CA ARG A 364 -25.00 -5.20 5.47
C ARG A 364 -24.77 -6.70 5.73
N LYS A 365 -25.52 -7.59 5.06
CA LYS A 365 -25.30 -9.04 5.13
C LYS A 365 -24.21 -9.53 4.17
N LYS A 366 -23.63 -8.65 3.34
CA LYS A 366 -22.56 -8.99 2.38
C LYS A 366 -21.34 -8.08 2.49
N ILE A 367 -21.50 -6.87 3.03
CA ILE A 367 -20.45 -5.85 3.15
C ILE A 367 -20.23 -5.54 4.64
N PHE A 368 -18.99 -5.70 5.11
CA PHE A 368 -18.63 -5.35 6.48
C PHE A 368 -18.49 -3.84 6.64
N LEU A 369 -19.13 -3.28 7.66
CA LEU A 369 -18.88 -1.92 8.14
C LEU A 369 -17.91 -1.97 9.32
N ILE A 370 -16.77 -1.30 9.20
CA ILE A 370 -15.68 -1.35 10.17
C ILE A 370 -15.49 0.00 10.85
N GLY A 371 -15.54 0.02 12.18
CA GLY A 371 -15.27 1.21 12.99
C GLY A 371 -13.85 1.21 13.58
N ALA A 372 -13.38 2.38 13.97
CA ALA A 372 -12.11 2.53 14.71
C ALA A 372 -12.29 2.29 16.22
N ALA A 373 -11.24 1.77 16.83
CA ALA A 373 -11.06 1.63 18.26
C ALA A 373 -9.67 2.11 18.69
N ASP A 374 -9.55 2.49 19.95
CA ASP A 374 -8.26 2.68 20.60
C ASP A 374 -7.62 1.34 21.02
N ASP A 375 -6.46 1.43 21.68
CA ASP A 375 -5.66 0.30 22.14
C ASP A 375 -6.35 -0.58 23.18
N SER A 376 -7.28 -0.02 23.94
CA SER A 376 -8.14 -0.75 24.87
C SER A 376 -9.26 -1.53 24.18
N GLY A 377 -9.45 -1.32 22.87
CA GLY A 377 -10.59 -1.83 22.13
C GLY A 377 -11.87 -1.02 22.34
N THR A 378 -11.76 0.20 22.88
CA THR A 378 -12.90 1.10 23.06
C THR A 378 -13.22 1.78 21.74
N LEU A 379 -14.51 1.75 21.36
CA LEU A 379 -15.01 2.36 20.13
C LEU A 379 -14.67 3.85 20.08
N TYR A 380 -14.15 4.29 18.94
CA TYR A 380 -13.89 5.69 18.69
C TYR A 380 -15.17 6.52 18.77
N ASN A 381 -15.16 7.53 19.61
CA ASN A 381 -16.32 8.37 19.90
C ASN A 381 -16.87 9.13 18.68
N HIS A 382 -16.13 9.25 17.59
CA HIS A 382 -16.59 9.85 16.34
C HIS A 382 -17.08 8.83 15.29
N SER A 383 -16.76 7.54 15.46
CA SER A 383 -17.23 6.48 14.57
C SER A 383 -18.73 6.23 14.77
N GLY A 384 -19.41 5.77 13.72
CA GLY A 384 -20.80 5.31 13.82
C GLY A 384 -20.93 4.14 14.79
N THR A 385 -22.12 3.96 15.37
CA THR A 385 -22.33 2.95 16.44
C THR A 385 -22.76 1.56 15.96
N GLN A 386 -23.11 1.42 14.67
CA GLN A 386 -23.66 0.18 14.11
C GLN A 386 -22.66 -0.58 13.22
N ASN A 387 -21.41 -0.73 13.68
CA ASN A 387 -20.39 -1.44 12.92
C ASN A 387 -20.54 -2.96 13.10
N ASP A 388 -20.10 -3.73 12.10
CA ASP A 388 -20.02 -5.20 12.23
C ASP A 388 -18.87 -5.59 13.16
N PHE A 389 -17.75 -4.87 13.07
CA PHE A 389 -16.57 -5.03 13.93
C PHE A 389 -15.86 -3.69 14.11
N ILE A 390 -15.05 -3.60 15.16
CA ILE A 390 -14.10 -2.50 15.36
C ILE A 390 -12.67 -3.03 15.43
N PHE A 391 -11.75 -2.25 14.90
CA PHE A 391 -10.33 -2.56 14.81
C PHE A 391 -9.51 -1.35 15.25
N PRO A 392 -8.21 -1.52 15.56
CA PRO A 392 -7.33 -0.39 15.86
C PRO A 392 -7.44 0.70 14.81
N GLY A 393 -7.60 1.94 15.26
CA GLY A 393 -7.71 3.07 14.35
C GLY A 393 -7.47 4.41 14.99
N ILE A 394 -7.01 4.47 16.25
CA ILE A 394 -6.76 5.71 17.00
C ILE A 394 -5.28 5.80 17.36
N ASN A 395 -4.68 6.95 17.08
CA ASN A 395 -3.29 7.30 17.40
C ASN A 395 -2.29 6.24 16.91
N ILE A 396 -2.51 5.73 15.69
CA ILE A 396 -1.64 4.72 15.09
C ILE A 396 -0.37 5.40 14.58
N SER A 397 0.75 5.13 15.23
CA SER A 397 2.05 5.62 14.83
C SER A 397 2.52 4.99 13.52
N VAL A 398 2.84 5.84 12.55
CA VAL A 398 3.50 5.45 11.31
C VAL A 398 4.84 6.15 11.27
N SER A 399 5.92 5.37 11.29
CA SER A 399 7.28 5.89 11.12
C SER A 399 7.38 6.60 9.78
N GLY A 400 7.65 7.90 9.82
CA GLY A 400 8.11 8.65 8.66
C GLY A 400 9.49 8.14 8.23
N ASP A 401 9.77 8.25 6.94
CA ASP A 401 10.97 7.73 6.28
C ASP A 401 12.28 8.11 7.02
N HIS A 402 13.21 7.16 7.12
CA HIS A 402 14.46 7.31 7.87
C HIS A 402 15.35 8.43 7.28
N ASN A 403 15.32 9.62 7.88
CA ASN A 403 16.32 10.65 7.64
C ASN A 403 17.55 10.36 8.52
N ARG A 404 18.59 9.71 7.98
CA ARG A 404 19.80 9.34 8.73
C ARG A 404 20.62 10.53 9.28
N ASN A 405 20.23 11.78 9.00
CA ASN A 405 20.95 12.97 9.44
C ASN A 405 20.11 13.94 10.30
N ASN A 406 18.91 13.55 10.75
CA ASN A 406 18.15 14.37 11.70
C ASN A 406 17.63 13.48 12.85
N THR A 407 18.10 13.74 14.07
CA THR A 407 17.84 12.97 15.30
C THR A 407 16.41 13.10 15.84
N THR A 408 15.42 13.39 14.99
CA THR A 408 14.00 13.41 15.35
C THR A 408 13.21 12.63 14.31
N SER A 409 12.89 11.38 14.66
CA SER A 409 11.85 10.58 14.00
C SER A 409 10.56 11.40 13.99
N LEU A 410 10.13 11.92 12.83
CA LEU A 410 8.80 12.49 12.68
C LEU A 410 7.82 11.32 12.53
N THR A 411 7.40 10.79 13.67
CA THR A 411 6.33 9.79 13.73
C THR A 411 5.02 10.51 13.46
N ARG A 412 4.27 10.09 12.43
CA ARG A 412 2.93 10.64 12.15
C ARG A 412 1.91 9.72 12.79
N GLU A 413 1.02 10.28 13.61
CA GLU A 413 -0.10 9.56 14.18
C GLU A 413 -1.31 9.64 13.25
N LEU A 414 -1.92 8.48 12.97
CA LEU A 414 -3.10 8.36 12.14
C LEU A 414 -4.30 7.95 12.98
N THR A 415 -5.43 8.59 12.72
CA THR A 415 -6.70 8.30 13.39
C THR A 415 -7.84 8.23 12.36
N GLY A 416 -8.62 7.14 12.40
CA GLY A 416 -9.86 6.99 11.63
C GLY A 416 -10.25 5.54 11.34
N SER A 417 -11.54 5.33 11.06
CA SER A 417 -12.14 4.05 10.65
C SER A 417 -11.57 3.54 9.32
N SER A 418 -10.97 4.41 8.51
CA SER A 418 -10.18 4.06 7.33
C SER A 418 -9.02 3.11 7.66
N ILE A 419 -8.27 3.39 8.74
CA ILE A 419 -7.15 2.56 9.22
C ILE A 419 -7.66 1.21 9.70
N ALA A 420 -8.71 1.23 10.51
CA ALA A 420 -9.37 0.04 11.04
C ALA A 420 -9.84 -0.90 9.90
N THR A 421 -10.40 -0.33 8.82
CA THR A 421 -10.82 -1.07 7.63
C THR A 421 -9.64 -1.74 6.93
N ALA A 422 -8.52 -1.02 6.77
CA ALA A 422 -7.31 -1.55 6.16
C ALA A 422 -6.70 -2.69 7.00
N LEU A 423 -6.68 -2.58 8.33
CA LEU A 423 -6.24 -3.64 9.23
C LEU A 423 -7.19 -4.86 9.21
N ALA A 424 -8.50 -4.63 9.12
CA ALA A 424 -9.49 -5.71 8.97
C ALA A 424 -9.29 -6.49 7.66
N ALA A 425 -9.07 -5.77 6.55
CA ALA A 425 -8.74 -6.38 5.26
C ALA A 425 -7.41 -7.15 5.32
N GLY A 426 -6.40 -6.60 6.01
CA GLY A 426 -5.14 -7.29 6.28
C GLY A 426 -5.32 -8.57 7.10
N LEU A 427 -6.15 -8.55 8.14
CA LEU A 427 -6.43 -9.74 8.95
C LEU A 427 -7.18 -10.81 8.14
N ALA A 428 -8.15 -10.42 7.32
CA ALA A 428 -8.85 -11.35 6.42
C ALA A 428 -7.88 -12.00 5.41
N ALA A 429 -6.93 -11.24 4.87
CA ALA A 429 -5.87 -11.76 4.02
C ALA A 429 -4.96 -12.75 4.79
N MET A 430 -4.51 -12.39 5.99
CA MET A 430 -3.70 -13.27 6.84
C MET A 430 -4.41 -14.60 7.12
N MET A 431 -5.68 -14.55 7.51
CA MET A 431 -6.47 -15.76 7.73
C MET A 431 -6.62 -16.60 6.46
N THR A 432 -6.81 -15.96 5.30
CA THR A 432 -6.82 -16.67 4.01
C THR A 432 -5.51 -17.45 3.78
N TYR A 433 -4.35 -16.86 4.10
CA TYR A 433 -3.06 -17.55 4.03
C TYR A 433 -2.93 -18.67 5.06
N CYS A 434 -3.42 -18.50 6.29
CA CYS A 434 -3.41 -19.57 7.30
C CYS A 434 -4.20 -20.80 6.82
N PHE A 435 -5.39 -20.59 6.24
CA PHE A 435 -6.22 -21.66 5.68
C PHE A 435 -5.59 -22.29 4.44
N LYS A 436 -5.03 -21.49 3.52
CA LYS A 436 -4.30 -21.99 2.34
C LYS A 436 -3.10 -22.85 2.70
N ALA A 437 -2.26 -22.38 3.62
CA ALA A 437 -1.10 -23.11 4.11
C ALA A 437 -1.51 -24.43 4.76
N SER A 438 -2.55 -24.39 5.60
CA SER A 438 -3.11 -25.57 6.26
C SER A 438 -3.65 -26.60 5.26
N ALA A 439 -4.44 -26.15 4.28
CA ALA A 439 -5.00 -27.03 3.25
C ALA A 439 -3.91 -27.64 2.35
N LEU A 440 -2.91 -26.86 1.93
CA LEU A 440 -1.78 -27.38 1.16
C LEU A 440 -0.99 -28.41 1.97
N ALA A 441 -0.62 -28.09 3.21
CA ALA A 441 0.12 -28.99 4.08
C ALA A 441 -0.64 -30.29 4.40
N ALA A 442 -1.96 -30.24 4.53
CA ALA A 442 -2.80 -31.43 4.74
C ALA A 442 -2.83 -32.36 3.50
N VAL A 443 -2.78 -31.80 2.30
CA VAL A 443 -2.90 -32.57 1.06
C VAL A 443 -1.57 -33.14 0.57
N MET A 444 -0.45 -32.43 0.76
CA MET A 444 0.86 -32.81 0.19
C MET A 444 1.33 -34.24 0.55
N PRO A 445 1.27 -34.72 1.81
CA PRO A 445 1.74 -36.07 2.15
C PRO A 445 0.97 -37.19 1.44
N ARG A 446 -0.29 -36.95 1.07
CA ARG A 446 -1.13 -37.94 0.36
C ARG A 446 -0.74 -38.05 -1.11
N ILE A 447 -0.40 -36.90 -1.70
CA ILE A 447 0.13 -36.81 -3.06
C ILE A 447 1.44 -37.60 -3.15
N GLU A 448 2.31 -37.50 -2.13
CA GLU A 448 3.55 -38.28 -2.06
C GLU A 448 3.30 -39.80 -1.99
N GLN A 449 2.23 -40.23 -1.33
CA GLN A 449 1.83 -41.63 -1.23
C GLN A 449 1.05 -42.15 -2.46
N GLY A 450 0.87 -41.35 -3.51
CA GLY A 450 0.09 -41.72 -4.70
C GLY A 450 -1.42 -41.85 -4.45
N LYS A 451 -1.92 -41.41 -3.30
CA LYS A 451 -3.34 -41.47 -2.92
C LYS A 451 -4.05 -40.17 -3.32
N ILE A 452 -4.29 -39.99 -4.61
CA ILE A 452 -4.82 -38.71 -5.14
C ILE A 452 -6.35 -38.57 -4.95
N LEU A 453 -7.11 -39.61 -4.59
CA LEU A 453 -8.54 -39.65 -4.94
C LEU A 453 -9.56 -40.00 -3.84
N ALA A 454 -9.20 -39.95 -2.55
CA ALA A 454 -10.23 -40.00 -1.49
C ALA A 454 -9.95 -38.92 -0.46
N ALA A 455 -10.85 -37.95 -0.33
CA ALA A 455 -10.89 -37.07 0.84
C ALA A 455 -10.92 -37.98 2.09
N SER A 456 -9.90 -37.88 2.94
CA SER A 456 -9.97 -38.60 4.19
C SER A 456 -10.93 -37.84 5.09
N SER A 457 -11.88 -38.54 5.71
CA SER A 457 -12.73 -37.94 6.76
C SER A 457 -11.92 -37.43 7.97
N THR A 458 -10.61 -37.71 8.01
CA THR A 458 -9.67 -37.33 9.08
C THR A 458 -8.88 -36.04 8.81
N GLU A 459 -9.09 -35.35 7.69
CA GLU A 459 -8.40 -34.08 7.43
C GLU A 459 -8.81 -32.99 8.41
N LEU A 460 -7.83 -32.36 9.05
CA LEU A 460 -8.04 -31.25 9.98
C LEU A 460 -8.57 -29.99 9.29
N ILE A 461 -8.08 -29.71 8.07
CA ILE A 461 -8.48 -28.59 7.22
C ILE A 461 -8.48 -29.07 5.76
N LYS A 462 -9.51 -28.73 5.00
CA LYS A 462 -9.72 -29.13 3.61
C LYS A 462 -9.70 -27.93 2.64
N PRO A 463 -9.49 -28.13 1.33
CA PRO A 463 -9.60 -27.05 0.34
C PRO A 463 -10.95 -26.32 0.36
N GLU A 464 -12.04 -27.01 0.73
CA GLU A 464 -13.37 -26.41 0.85
C GLU A 464 -13.44 -25.39 1.99
N ASP A 465 -12.64 -25.56 3.06
CA ASP A 465 -12.58 -24.60 4.17
C ASP A 465 -11.95 -23.27 3.70
N VAL A 466 -11.00 -23.33 2.76
CA VAL A 466 -10.43 -22.14 2.11
C VAL A 466 -11.50 -21.40 1.31
N ASN A 467 -12.39 -22.13 0.64
CA ASN A 467 -13.53 -21.53 -0.05
C ASN A 467 -14.54 -20.93 0.94
N ALA A 468 -14.81 -21.61 2.06
CA ALA A 468 -15.71 -21.11 3.09
C ALA A 468 -15.26 -19.76 3.67
N VAL A 469 -13.96 -19.61 3.99
CA VAL A 469 -13.43 -18.34 4.52
C VAL A 469 -13.30 -17.23 3.47
N ALA A 470 -13.41 -17.55 2.18
CA ALA A 470 -13.51 -16.56 1.11
C ALA A 470 -14.91 -15.90 1.02
N HIS A 471 -15.89 -16.38 1.80
CA HIS A 471 -17.21 -15.78 1.92
C HIS A 471 -17.37 -15.05 3.26
N ARG A 472 -18.21 -14.00 3.28
CA ARG A 472 -18.48 -13.16 4.46
C ARG A 472 -18.76 -13.98 5.72
N ASP A 473 -19.70 -14.91 5.67
CA ASP A 473 -20.13 -15.65 6.87
C ASP A 473 -19.00 -16.54 7.42
N GLY A 474 -18.16 -17.08 6.53
CA GLY A 474 -16.99 -17.86 6.92
C GLY A 474 -15.93 -17.00 7.62
N ILE A 475 -15.55 -15.87 7.03
CA ILE A 475 -14.56 -14.97 7.65
C ILE A 475 -15.11 -14.30 8.93
N GLU A 476 -16.42 -14.00 8.98
CA GLU A 476 -17.08 -13.49 10.19
C GLU A 476 -16.98 -14.51 11.33
N MET A 477 -17.24 -15.79 11.04
CA MET A 477 -17.08 -16.85 12.02
C MET A 477 -15.62 -16.96 12.49
N VAL A 478 -14.64 -16.83 11.59
CA VAL A 478 -13.22 -16.82 11.95
C VAL A 478 -12.89 -15.65 12.88
N PHE A 479 -13.34 -14.43 12.56
CA PHE A 479 -13.12 -13.26 13.41
C PHE A 479 -13.71 -13.47 14.81
N LYS A 480 -14.96 -13.97 14.89
CA LYS A 480 -15.60 -14.27 16.18
C LYS A 480 -14.86 -15.35 16.99
N ARG A 481 -14.24 -16.33 16.34
CA ARG A 481 -13.46 -17.41 16.99
C ARG A 481 -12.09 -16.97 17.50
N ILE A 482 -11.48 -15.94 16.90
CA ILE A 482 -10.28 -15.28 17.47
C ILE A 482 -10.62 -14.76 18.88
N GLY A 483 -11.83 -14.20 19.01
CA GLY A 483 -12.39 -13.68 20.25
C GLY A 483 -13.13 -12.38 19.97
N THR A 484 -13.93 -11.91 20.94
CA THR A 484 -14.55 -10.59 20.88
C THR A 484 -14.50 -9.91 22.24
N ILE A 485 -14.20 -8.62 22.24
CA ILE A 485 -14.41 -7.73 23.38
C ILE A 485 -15.52 -6.76 22.97
N GLU A 486 -16.65 -6.79 23.68
CA GLU A 486 -17.79 -5.94 23.37
C GLU A 486 -17.54 -4.51 23.85
N SER A 487 -17.62 -3.55 22.93
CA SER A 487 -17.61 -2.11 23.24
C SER A 487 -18.83 -1.47 22.58
N TYR A 488 -19.76 -0.95 23.39
CA TYR A 488 -21.03 -0.38 22.90
C TYR A 488 -21.79 -1.32 21.94
N SER A 489 -21.83 -2.62 22.26
CA SER A 489 -22.44 -3.67 21.42
C SER A 489 -21.80 -3.87 20.04
N THR A 490 -20.57 -3.37 19.85
CA THR A 490 -19.75 -3.63 18.68
C THR A 490 -18.53 -4.47 19.07
N PRO A 491 -18.27 -5.60 18.39
CA PRO A 491 -17.17 -6.49 18.74
C PRO A 491 -15.81 -5.97 18.25
N PHE A 492 -14.88 -5.79 19.18
CA PHE A 492 -13.44 -5.64 18.91
C PHE A 492 -12.78 -7.02 18.82
N ILE A 493 -11.81 -7.21 17.92
CA ILE A 493 -11.11 -8.50 17.72
C ILE A 493 -9.74 -8.51 18.43
N PRO A 494 -9.61 -9.14 19.63
CA PRO A 494 -8.36 -9.22 20.39
C PRO A 494 -7.42 -10.30 19.84
N VAL A 495 -6.58 -9.94 18.88
CA VAL A 495 -5.64 -10.87 18.22
C VAL A 495 -4.62 -11.51 19.19
N TRP A 496 -4.21 -10.80 20.23
CA TRP A 496 -3.20 -11.26 21.19
C TRP A 496 -3.52 -12.61 21.85
N ASN A 497 -4.80 -12.93 22.05
CA ASN A 497 -5.24 -14.17 22.68
C ASN A 497 -4.91 -15.44 21.87
N ARG A 498 -4.78 -15.30 20.55
CA ARG A 498 -4.50 -16.43 19.64
C ARG A 498 -3.13 -16.34 19.01
N PHE A 499 -2.74 -15.15 18.55
CA PHE A 499 -1.57 -15.01 17.70
C PHE A 499 -0.26 -15.00 18.49
N ARG A 500 -0.23 -14.58 19.77
CA ARG A 500 1.02 -14.62 20.57
C ARG A 500 1.61 -16.01 20.70
N TYR A 501 0.78 -16.98 21.06
CA TYR A 501 1.22 -18.36 21.19
C TYR A 501 1.52 -18.96 19.81
N ALA A 502 0.73 -18.63 18.79
CA ALA A 502 1.01 -19.04 17.42
C ALA A 502 2.38 -18.54 16.93
N THR A 503 2.72 -17.29 17.19
CA THR A 503 4.03 -16.70 16.88
C THR A 503 5.16 -17.48 17.53
N GLN A 504 5.04 -17.84 18.81
CA GLN A 504 6.05 -18.64 19.50
C GLN A 504 6.23 -20.02 18.85
N VAL A 505 5.13 -20.70 18.50
CA VAL A 505 5.19 -22.03 17.89
C VAL A 505 5.78 -21.99 16.47
N LEU A 506 5.36 -21.03 15.64
CA LEU A 506 5.85 -20.90 14.27
C LEU A 506 7.29 -20.37 14.21
N GLY A 507 7.67 -19.54 15.18
CA GLY A 507 9.02 -18.98 15.32
C GLY A 507 10.05 -19.94 15.94
N ASP A 508 9.62 -21.03 16.58
CA ASP A 508 10.53 -21.98 17.21
C ASP A 508 11.39 -22.73 16.17
N GLU A 509 12.69 -22.48 16.17
CA GLU A 509 13.67 -23.12 15.29
C GLU A 509 13.83 -24.62 15.54
N LYS A 510 13.43 -25.11 16.74
CA LYS A 510 13.46 -26.54 17.06
C LYS A 510 12.29 -27.31 16.46
N LYS A 511 11.26 -26.64 15.95
CA LYS A 511 10.09 -27.27 15.34
C LYS A 511 10.26 -27.40 13.83
N THR A 512 9.90 -28.57 13.30
CA THR A 512 9.86 -28.79 11.84
C THR A 512 8.67 -28.07 11.22
N ASP A 513 8.72 -27.85 9.90
CA ASP A 513 7.59 -27.26 9.16
C ASP A 513 6.31 -28.10 9.29
N ASP A 514 6.42 -29.43 9.43
CA ASP A 514 5.25 -30.30 9.61
C ASP A 514 4.60 -30.09 10.97
N GLN A 515 5.41 -29.92 12.02
CA GLN A 515 4.92 -29.59 13.37
C GLN A 515 4.26 -28.20 13.39
N LYS A 516 4.87 -27.22 12.72
CA LYS A 516 4.33 -25.87 12.56
C LYS A 516 3.02 -25.87 11.76
N SER A 517 2.96 -26.63 10.66
CA SER A 517 1.76 -26.79 9.84
C SER A 517 0.64 -27.49 10.61
N THR A 518 0.96 -28.52 11.40
CA THR A 518 -0.02 -29.20 12.27
C THR A 518 -0.61 -28.25 13.32
N TYR A 519 0.24 -27.40 13.90
CA TYR A 519 -0.25 -26.36 14.81
C TYR A 519 -1.16 -25.36 14.08
N LEU A 520 -0.77 -24.90 12.89
CA LEU A 520 -1.56 -23.97 12.08
C LEU A 520 -2.92 -24.55 11.67
N MET A 521 -2.98 -25.83 11.33
CA MET A 521 -4.23 -26.55 11.06
C MET A 521 -5.16 -26.54 12.29
N ASN A 522 -4.62 -26.79 13.48
CA ASN A 522 -5.39 -26.71 14.72
C ASN A 522 -5.83 -25.28 15.04
N LEU A 523 -5.02 -24.27 14.71
CA LEU A 523 -5.38 -22.86 14.84
C LEU A 523 -6.56 -22.49 13.92
N CYS A 524 -6.59 -23.00 12.69
CA CYS A 524 -7.69 -22.73 11.76
C CYS A 524 -8.98 -23.49 12.11
N ARG A 525 -8.84 -24.65 12.77
CA ARG A 525 -9.98 -25.50 13.17
C ARG A 525 -10.72 -24.98 14.39
N ASN A 526 -9.96 -24.55 15.41
CA ASN A 526 -10.48 -24.06 16.69
C ASN A 526 -10.94 -22.60 16.57
#